data_AF-A0A257LM92-F1
#
_entry.id   AF-A0A257LM92-F1
#
_cell.length_a   1.000
_cell.length_b   1.000
_cell.length_c   1.000
_cell.angle_alpha   90.00
_cell.angle_beta   90.00
_cell.angle_gamma   90.00
#
_symmetry.space_group_name_H-M   'P 1'
#
loop_
_entity.id
_entity.type
_entity.pdbx_description
1 polymer ?
#
loop_
_entity_poly.entity_id
_entity_poly.type
_entity_poly.pdbx_seq_one_letter_code
_entity_poly.pdbx_strand_id
1 'polypeptide(L)'
;MAPAAQIVTVTMGDRAAPTKLAFIKDGDKLVSDKMIPEGKELPVVIQIKTTPEAKAVTEKFNLNLAKCPSCSNAEYACTCAHGGEEKGHEGHEHKPGEKH
;
A
#
# COMPACT_ATOMS: atom_id res chain seq x y z
N MET A 1 2.81 -1.74 -23.14
CA MET A 1 1.36 -2.00 -23.23
C MET A 1 0.67 -0.98 -22.34
N ALA A 2 -0.16 -0.09 -22.91
CA ALA A 2 -0.99 0.81 -22.12
C ALA A 2 -2.03 -0.01 -21.32
N PRO A 3 -2.48 0.44 -20.14
CA PRO A 3 -3.59 -0.23 -19.47
C PRO A 3 -4.76 -0.26 -20.46
N ALA A 4 -5.30 -1.46 -20.70
CA ALA A 4 -6.56 -1.67 -21.44
C ALA A 4 -7.71 -1.00 -20.67
N ALA A 5 -8.98 -1.33 -20.91
CA ALA A 5 -10.16 -0.79 -20.20
C ALA A 5 -10.21 -1.12 -18.68
N GLN A 6 -9.06 -1.14 -18.02
CA GLN A 6 -8.85 -1.51 -16.65
C GLN A 6 -9.44 -0.44 -15.74
N ILE A 7 -10.15 -0.89 -14.72
CA ILE A 7 -10.67 -0.03 -13.67
C ILE A 7 -9.80 -0.25 -12.44
N VAL A 8 -9.16 0.81 -11.97
CA VAL A 8 -8.37 0.81 -10.75
C VAL A 8 -9.06 1.69 -9.72
N THR A 9 -9.22 1.15 -8.52
CA THR A 9 -9.66 1.91 -7.35
C THR A 9 -8.70 1.67 -6.21
N VAL A 10 -8.33 2.75 -5.53
CA VAL A 10 -7.44 2.70 -4.37
C VAL A 10 -8.19 3.27 -3.16
N THR A 11 -8.11 2.59 -2.03
CA THR A 11 -8.69 3.04 -0.75
C THR A 11 -7.58 3.16 0.27
N MET A 12 -7.46 4.32 0.93
CA MET A 12 -6.31 4.65 1.79
C MET A 12 -6.71 5.42 3.05
N GLY A 13 -5.83 5.39 4.05
CA GLY A 13 -5.88 6.26 5.23
C GLY A 13 -6.74 5.69 6.36
N ASP A 14 -7.42 6.57 7.09
CA ASP A 14 -8.19 6.20 8.28
C ASP A 14 -9.29 5.18 7.94
N ARG A 15 -9.39 4.10 8.73
CA ARG A 15 -10.39 3.04 8.50
C ARG A 15 -11.83 3.51 8.72
N ALA A 16 -12.05 4.44 9.66
CA ALA A 16 -13.35 5.04 9.93
C ALA A 16 -13.74 6.10 8.88
N ALA A 17 -12.75 6.75 8.25
CA ALA A 17 -12.96 7.74 7.19
C ALA A 17 -11.99 7.56 6.01
N PRO A 18 -12.14 6.48 5.21
CA PRO A 18 -11.16 6.15 4.18
C PRO A 18 -11.26 7.10 2.98
N THR A 19 -10.11 7.45 2.43
CA THR A 19 -10.01 8.17 1.16
C THR A 19 -10.06 7.18 0.01
N LYS A 20 -11.07 7.30 -0.86
CA LYS A 20 -11.20 6.49 -2.08
C LYS A 20 -10.82 7.29 -3.32
N LEU A 21 -9.87 6.77 -4.07
CA LEU A 21 -9.33 7.29 -5.33
C LEU A 21 -9.86 6.46 -6.50
N ALA A 22 -10.33 7.15 -7.53
CA ALA A 22 -10.59 6.59 -8.85
C ALA A 22 -9.50 7.08 -9.81
N PHE A 23 -9.22 6.30 -10.85
CA PHE A 23 -8.17 6.63 -11.80
C PHE A 23 -8.73 6.80 -13.20
N ILE A 24 -8.26 7.84 -13.87
CA ILE A 24 -8.48 8.07 -15.29
C ILE A 24 -7.21 7.74 -16.06
N LYS A 25 -7.37 7.22 -17.28
CA LYS A 25 -6.25 6.97 -18.17
C LYS A 25 -5.83 8.29 -18.82
N ASP A 26 -4.55 8.63 -18.69
CA ASP A 26 -3.91 9.76 -19.34
C ASP A 26 -2.68 9.25 -20.12
N GLY A 27 -2.86 9.06 -21.43
CA GLY A 27 -1.89 8.36 -22.27
C GLY A 27 -1.58 6.94 -21.75
N ASP A 28 -0.33 6.72 -21.35
CA ASP A 28 0.15 5.45 -20.78
C ASP A 28 0.12 5.43 -19.24
N LYS A 29 -0.44 6.46 -18.60
CA LYS A 29 -0.48 6.61 -17.14
C LYS A 29 -1.90 6.47 -16.61
N LEU A 30 -2.00 6.16 -15.32
CA LEU A 30 -3.23 6.29 -14.54
C LEU A 30 -3.07 7.47 -13.59
N VAL A 31 -3.99 8.43 -13.65
CA VAL A 31 -3.98 9.64 -12.81
C VAL A 31 -5.17 9.57 -11.86
N SER A 32 -4.92 9.76 -10.56
CA SER A 32 -5.98 9.76 -9.55
C SER A 32 -6.83 11.03 -9.62
N ASP A 33 -8.11 10.90 -9.30
CA ASP A 33 -9.07 12.00 -9.23
C ASP A 33 -8.87 12.91 -8.00
N LYS A 34 -8.16 12.42 -6.99
CA LYS A 34 -7.89 13.11 -5.72
C LYS A 34 -6.44 12.93 -5.29
N MET A 35 -6.03 13.81 -4.38
CA MET A 35 -4.76 13.67 -3.65
C MET A 35 -4.85 12.52 -2.63
N ILE A 36 -3.72 11.89 -2.35
CA ILE A 36 -3.61 10.94 -1.24
C ILE A 36 -3.76 11.70 0.11
N PRO A 37 -4.28 11.05 1.16
CA PRO A 37 -4.37 11.67 2.49
C PRO A 37 -2.97 11.95 3.06
N GLU A 38 -2.88 12.92 3.96
CA GLU A 38 -1.65 13.18 4.72
C GLU A 38 -1.30 11.98 5.61
N GLY A 39 -0.01 11.72 5.79
CA GLY A 39 0.49 10.63 6.61
C GLY A 39 1.79 10.06 6.06
N LYS A 40 2.57 9.41 6.93
CA LYS A 40 3.81 8.72 6.52
C LYS A 40 3.59 7.25 6.26
N GLU A 41 2.67 6.62 6.95
CA GLU A 41 2.31 5.21 6.77
C GLU A 41 0.82 5.12 6.50
N LEU A 42 0.48 4.80 5.26
CA LEU A 42 -0.91 4.78 4.81
C LEU A 42 -1.28 3.33 4.46
N PRO A 43 -2.24 2.70 5.17
CA PRO A 43 -2.76 1.42 4.73
C PRO A 43 -3.49 1.60 3.41
N VAL A 44 -3.15 0.78 2.43
CA VAL A 44 -3.67 0.82 1.07
C VAL A 44 -4.36 -0.50 0.75
N VAL A 45 -5.56 -0.39 0.18
CA VAL A 45 -6.24 -1.47 -0.53
C VAL A 45 -6.38 -1.04 -1.98
N ILE A 46 -5.72 -1.76 -2.89
CA ILE A 46 -5.85 -1.55 -4.34
C ILE A 46 -6.74 -2.64 -4.92
N GLN A 47 -7.65 -2.26 -5.80
CA GLN A 47 -8.48 -3.18 -6.56
C GLN A 47 -8.34 -2.90 -8.05
N ILE A 48 -8.05 -3.94 -8.81
CA ILE A 48 -7.82 -3.86 -10.26
C ILE A 48 -8.80 -4.80 -10.95
N LYS A 49 -9.58 -4.27 -11.88
CA LYS A 49 -10.38 -5.06 -12.83
C LYS A 49 -9.83 -4.87 -14.22
N THR A 50 -9.74 -5.95 -15.00
CA THR A 50 -9.29 -5.88 -16.40
C THR A 50 -10.36 -5.35 -17.36
N THR A 51 -11.64 -5.55 -17.01
CA THR A 51 -12.84 -4.97 -17.66
C THR A 51 -13.86 -4.62 -16.56
N PRO A 52 -14.93 -3.85 -16.85
CA PRO A 52 -15.94 -3.50 -15.83
C PRO A 52 -16.61 -4.71 -15.16
N GLU A 53 -16.82 -5.79 -15.91
CA GLU A 53 -17.50 -7.03 -15.49
C GLU A 53 -16.54 -8.05 -14.84
N ALA A 54 -15.23 -7.86 -14.99
CA ALA A 54 -14.24 -8.77 -14.43
C ALA A 54 -14.25 -8.75 -12.89
N LYS A 55 -13.88 -9.90 -12.30
CA LYS A 55 -13.58 -9.97 -10.87
C LYS A 55 -12.37 -9.08 -10.55
N ALA A 56 -12.45 -8.36 -9.44
CA ALA A 56 -11.34 -7.53 -8.99
C ALA A 56 -10.24 -8.41 -8.37
N VAL A 57 -9.00 -8.18 -8.78
CA VAL A 57 -7.81 -8.58 -8.02
C VAL A 57 -7.61 -7.52 -6.94
N THR A 58 -7.44 -7.94 -5.69
CA THR A 58 -7.28 -7.03 -4.54
C THR A 58 -5.95 -7.29 -3.88
N GLU A 59 -5.12 -6.25 -3.77
CA GLU A 59 -3.86 -6.28 -3.03
C GLU A 59 -3.91 -5.28 -1.88
N LYS A 60 -3.20 -5.60 -0.79
CA LYS A 60 -3.11 -4.75 0.39
C LYS A 60 -1.65 -4.55 0.76
N PHE A 61 -1.28 -3.31 1.02
CA PHE A 61 0.06 -2.95 1.44
C PHE A 61 0.04 -1.65 2.24
N ASN A 62 1.12 -1.34 2.96
CA ASN A 62 1.31 -0.03 3.57
C ASN A 62 2.20 0.83 2.68
N LEU A 63 1.68 1.97 2.22
CA LEU A 63 2.49 2.97 1.52
C LEU A 63 3.29 3.76 2.57
N ASN A 64 4.61 3.57 2.57
CA ASN A 64 5.52 4.26 3.48
C ASN A 64 6.22 5.44 2.80
N LEU A 65 5.76 6.65 3.11
CA LEU A 65 6.29 7.94 2.65
C LEU A 65 7.32 8.54 3.63
N ALA A 66 7.64 7.87 4.74
CA ALA A 66 8.73 8.31 5.61
C ALA A 66 10.04 8.33 4.84
N LYS A 67 10.95 9.23 5.21
CA LYS A 67 12.29 9.25 4.62
C LYS A 67 13.14 8.16 5.25
N CYS A 68 13.76 7.35 4.40
CA CYS A 68 14.78 6.41 4.78
C CYS A 68 15.96 7.15 5.45
N PRO A 69 16.39 6.74 6.66
CA PRO A 69 17.42 7.46 7.41
C PRO A 69 18.81 7.38 6.77
N SER A 70 19.05 6.40 5.88
CA SER A 70 20.34 6.19 5.21
C SER A 70 20.40 6.83 3.81
N CYS A 71 19.38 6.64 2.96
CA CYS A 71 19.40 7.15 1.58
C CYS A 71 18.52 8.38 1.33
N SER A 72 17.76 8.86 2.31
CA SER A 72 16.86 10.03 2.23
C SER A 72 15.69 9.94 1.25
N ASN A 73 15.58 8.87 0.46
CA ASN A 73 14.40 8.57 -0.35
C ASN A 73 13.21 8.22 0.56
N ALA A 74 11.98 8.36 0.05
CA ALA A 74 10.84 7.76 0.75
C ALA A 74 11.01 6.23 0.84
N GLU A 75 10.56 5.60 1.92
CA GLU A 75 10.78 4.16 2.16
C GLU A 75 10.21 3.28 1.04
N TYR A 76 9.07 3.65 0.45
CA TYR A 76 8.54 2.94 -0.73
C TYR A 76 9.46 2.96 -1.96
N ALA A 77 10.41 3.90 -2.00
CA ALA A 77 11.40 4.10 -3.06
C ALA A 77 12.84 3.81 -2.56
N CYS A 78 12.98 3.20 -1.38
CA CYS A 78 14.28 2.84 -0.84
C CYS A 78 14.94 1.75 -1.68
N THR A 79 16.24 1.89 -1.94
CA THR A 79 17.05 0.92 -2.71
C THR A 79 18.17 0.30 -1.86
N CYS A 80 18.20 0.59 -0.56
CA CYS A 80 19.17 0.04 0.37
C CYS A 80 18.80 -1.41 0.74
N ALA A 81 19.82 -2.21 1.11
CA ALA A 81 19.62 -3.62 1.44
C ALA A 81 18.87 -3.89 2.76
N HIS A 82 18.59 -2.85 3.56
CA HIS A 82 17.89 -2.95 4.85
C HIS A 82 16.35 -2.96 4.76
N GLY A 83 15.78 -2.88 3.55
CA GLY A 83 14.32 -2.84 3.36
C GLY A 83 13.61 -4.17 3.65
N GLY A 84 14.34 -5.21 4.07
CA GLY A 84 13.83 -6.56 4.34
C GLY A 84 14.07 -7.08 5.76
N GLU A 85 14.68 -6.29 6.65
CA GLU A 85 14.77 -6.65 8.07
C GLU A 85 13.52 -6.12 8.79
N GLU A 86 12.46 -6.92 8.75
CA GLU A 86 11.46 -6.89 9.80
C GLU A 86 12.24 -7.00 11.11
N LYS A 87 12.33 -5.91 11.88
CA LYS A 87 12.79 -6.00 13.26
C LYS A 87 11.92 -7.05 13.90
N GLY A 88 12.56 -8.17 14.27
CA GLY A 88 11.93 -9.31 14.88
C GLY A 88 10.97 -8.84 15.96
N HIS A 89 9.86 -9.57 16.06
CA HIS A 89 8.92 -9.52 17.16
C HIS A 89 9.70 -9.64 18.48
N GLU A 90 10.18 -8.52 19.03
CA GLU A 90 10.83 -8.44 20.32
C GLU A 90 9.73 -8.51 21.38
N GLY A 91 9.60 -9.70 21.97
CA GLY A 91 9.09 -9.84 23.34
C GLY A 91 7.63 -10.23 23.49
N HIS A 92 7.27 -11.46 23.12
CA HIS A 92 6.35 -12.24 23.94
C HIS A 92 7.09 -13.48 24.43
N GLU A 93 7.59 -13.43 25.67
CA GLU A 93 8.06 -14.61 26.40
C GLU A 93 6.88 -15.57 26.61
N HIS A 94 6.82 -16.64 25.83
CA HIS A 94 6.02 -17.80 26.19
C HIS A 94 6.81 -18.60 27.23
N LYS A 95 6.51 -18.38 28.52
CA LYS A 95 6.99 -19.26 29.59
C LYS A 95 6.52 -20.69 29.32
N PRO A 96 7.42 -21.69 29.26
CA PRO A 96 7.02 -23.08 29.14
C PRO A 96 6.61 -23.57 30.53
N GLY A 97 5.31 -23.71 30.81
CA GLY A 97 4.94 -24.34 32.09
C GLY A 97 3.50 -24.32 32.61
N GLU A 98 2.47 -23.88 31.88
CA GLU A 98 1.09 -24.07 32.33
C GLU A 98 0.35 -25.07 31.43
N LYS A 99 0.23 -26.29 31.95
CA LYS A 99 -0.64 -27.34 31.42
C LYS A 99 -2.06 -27.09 31.95
N HIS A 100 -3.06 -27.37 31.11
CA HIS A 100 -4.35 -27.88 31.58
C HIS A 100 -4.16 -29.17 32.38
#